data_AF-A0A2G9UAV7-F1
#
_entry.id   AF-A0A2G9UAV7-F1
#
_cell.length_a   1.000
_cell.length_b   1.000
_cell.length_c   1.000
_cell.angle_alpha   90.00
_cell.angle_beta   90.00
_cell.angle_gamma   90.00
#
_symmetry.space_group_name_H-M   'P 1'
#
loop_
_entity.id
_entity.type
_entity.pdbx_description
1 polymer ?
#
loop_
_entity_poly.entity_id
_entity_poly.type
_entity_poly.pdbx_seq_one_letter_code
_entity_poly.pdbx_strand_id
1 'polypeptide(L)'
;LYILKPSEGGSKIPLANYFTEHVFSLTWDATALLKILDKDFVMPGEAAEVELHLGQKMFIEPQQRFTIRKGTTTVGTGVFIENLPPMTEEEKNPRNKKKLMKAEMERLGFNPYGEQAEKRLKPDYSNSPKDNPAAKAFEGVEA
;
A
#
# COMPACT_ATOMS: atom_id res chain seq x y z
N LEU A 1 -4.34 -13.65 -2.95
CA LEU A 1 -2.90 -13.28 -3.00
C LEU A 1 -2.13 -14.16 -2.03
N TYR A 2 -1.05 -14.81 -2.47
CA TYR A 2 -0.11 -15.56 -1.63
C TYR A 2 1.21 -14.77 -1.50
N ILE A 3 1.71 -14.62 -0.28
CA ILE A 3 2.99 -13.94 0.00
C ILE A 3 4.10 -14.99 0.09
N LEU A 4 5.15 -14.82 -0.70
CA LEU A 4 6.26 -15.77 -0.76
C LEU A 4 7.04 -15.74 0.56
N LYS A 5 7.43 -16.92 1.04
CA LYS A 5 8.34 -17.07 2.18
C LYS A 5 9.75 -16.62 1.80
N PRO A 6 10.59 -16.23 2.77
CA PRO A 6 12.00 -15.96 2.53
C PRO A 6 12.74 -17.16 1.90
N SER A 7 12.35 -18.40 2.24
CA SER A 7 12.90 -19.62 1.63
C SER A 7 12.53 -19.80 0.16
N GLU A 8 11.48 -19.12 -0.30
CA GLU A 8 11.00 -19.13 -1.70
C GLU A 8 11.55 -17.92 -2.49
N GLY A 9 12.45 -17.12 -1.87
CA GLY A 9 12.97 -15.89 -2.45
C GLY A 9 12.08 -14.66 -2.21
N GLY A 10 11.08 -14.78 -1.33
CA GLY A 10 10.20 -13.68 -0.93
C GLY A 10 10.82 -12.73 0.10
N SER A 11 9.99 -11.82 0.60
CA SER A 11 10.41 -10.83 1.61
C SER A 11 10.27 -11.38 3.03
N LYS A 12 11.14 -10.93 3.95
CA LYS A 12 10.94 -11.10 5.39
C LYS A 12 9.94 -10.10 5.98
N ILE A 13 9.68 -9.01 5.25
CA ILE A 13 8.78 -7.93 5.66
C ILE A 13 7.34 -8.36 5.34
N PRO A 14 6.41 -8.27 6.30
CA PRO A 14 5.00 -8.56 6.06
C PRO A 14 4.38 -7.55 5.09
N LEU A 15 3.35 -7.98 4.38
CA LEU A 15 2.54 -7.09 3.56
C LEU A 15 1.52 -6.38 4.46
N ALA A 16 1.41 -5.06 4.35
CA ALA A 16 0.53 -4.25 5.19
C ALA A 16 -0.60 -3.59 4.41
N ASN A 17 -1.68 -3.31 5.13
CA ASN A 17 -2.87 -2.67 4.57
C ASN A 17 -2.62 -1.21 4.18
N TYR A 18 -3.28 -0.74 3.13
CA TYR A 18 -3.19 0.62 2.60
C TYR A 18 -1.81 1.09 2.12
N PHE A 19 -0.92 0.15 1.77
CA PHE A 19 0.35 0.48 1.12
C PHE A 19 0.25 0.41 -0.40
N THR A 20 1.15 1.14 -1.06
CA THR A 20 1.26 1.11 -2.51
C THR A 20 2.30 0.09 -2.93
N GLU A 21 1.90 -0.85 -3.78
CA GLU A 21 2.75 -1.91 -4.28
C GLU A 21 2.78 -1.89 -5.82
N HIS A 22 3.86 -2.43 -6.40
CA HIS A 22 4.00 -2.56 -7.85
C HIS A 22 3.48 -3.94 -8.29
N VAL A 23 2.43 -3.91 -9.11
CA VAL A 23 1.75 -5.09 -9.65
C VAL A 23 2.19 -5.30 -11.09
N PHE A 24 2.53 -6.54 -11.43
CA PHE A 24 2.91 -6.98 -12.77
C PHE A 24 1.94 -8.04 -13.23
N SER A 25 1.36 -7.87 -14.42
CA SER A 25 0.52 -8.88 -15.04
C SER A 25 0.65 -8.85 -16.56
N LEU A 26 0.85 -10.02 -17.17
CA LEU A 26 1.07 -10.17 -18.61
C LEU A 26 2.12 -9.19 -19.15
N THR A 27 1.70 -8.19 -19.94
CA THR A 27 2.54 -7.20 -20.60
C THR A 27 2.59 -5.86 -19.90
N TRP A 28 1.91 -5.69 -18.77
CA TRP A 28 1.80 -4.40 -18.08
C TRP A 28 2.25 -4.47 -16.62
N ASP A 29 2.70 -3.32 -16.14
CA ASP A 29 2.97 -3.05 -14.74
C ASP A 29 2.30 -1.75 -14.30
N ALA A 30 1.83 -1.72 -13.07
CA ALA A 30 1.16 -0.55 -12.50
C ALA A 30 1.32 -0.51 -10.98
N THR A 31 1.23 0.69 -10.41
CA THR A 31 1.12 0.84 -8.95
C THR A 31 -0.32 0.67 -8.51
N ALA A 32 -0.53 -0.13 -7.47
CA ALA A 32 -1.83 -0.33 -6.85
C ALA A 32 -1.76 0.03 -5.36
N LEU A 33 -2.77 0.75 -4.86
CA LEU A 33 -3.05 0.77 -3.42
C LEU A 33 -3.67 -0.58 -3.06
N LEU A 34 -3.06 -1.27 -2.11
CA LEU A 34 -3.50 -2.58 -1.66
C LEU A 34 -4.37 -2.42 -0.43
N LYS A 35 -5.57 -3.00 -0.45
CA LYS A 35 -6.45 -3.12 0.70
C LYS A 35 -6.69 -4.58 1.04
N ILE A 36 -6.44 -4.97 2.29
CA ILE A 36 -6.66 -6.33 2.78
C ILE A 36 -8.04 -6.37 3.45
N LEU A 37 -8.86 -7.38 3.13
CA LEU A 37 -10.27 -7.44 3.57
C LEU A 37 -10.44 -7.86 5.05
N ASP A 38 -9.71 -8.89 5.48
CA ASP A 38 -9.93 -9.52 6.81
C ASP A 38 -8.75 -9.40 7.77
N LYS A 39 -7.62 -8.85 7.32
CA LYS A 39 -6.37 -8.83 8.08
C LYS A 39 -5.69 -7.48 7.97
N ASP A 40 -4.97 -7.12 9.03
CA ASP A 40 -4.14 -5.92 9.06
C ASP A 40 -2.82 -6.13 8.31
N PHE A 41 -2.29 -7.35 8.43
CA PHE A 41 -1.05 -7.79 7.80
C PHE A 41 -1.18 -9.19 7.24
N VAL A 42 -0.43 -9.46 6.18
CA VAL A 42 -0.24 -10.81 5.63
C VAL A 42 1.21 -11.21 5.84
N MET A 43 1.42 -12.26 6.62
CA MET A 43 2.76 -12.78 6.92
C MET A 43 3.31 -13.55 5.71
N PRO A 44 4.65 -13.60 5.53
CA PRO A 44 5.26 -14.44 4.51
C PRO A 44 4.87 -15.90 4.67
N GLY A 45 4.35 -16.51 3.59
CA GLY A 45 3.81 -17.86 3.58
C GLY A 45 2.31 -17.98 3.81
N GLU A 46 1.61 -16.86 4.00
CA GLU A 46 0.15 -16.83 4.08
C GLU A 46 -0.52 -16.40 2.77
N ALA A 47 -1.78 -16.78 2.65
CA ALA A 47 -2.68 -16.26 1.64
C ALA A 47 -3.73 -15.32 2.27
N ALA A 48 -4.14 -14.32 1.50
CA ALA A 48 -5.22 -13.40 1.85
C ALA A 48 -5.96 -12.94 0.60
N GLU A 49 -7.20 -12.51 0.78
CA GLU A 49 -7.96 -11.79 -0.23
C GLU A 49 -7.67 -10.29 -0.11
N VAL A 50 -7.47 -9.64 -1.27
CA VAL A 50 -7.06 -8.24 -1.33
C VAL A 50 -7.79 -7.53 -2.46
N GLU A 51 -8.13 -6.27 -2.22
CA GLU A 51 -8.57 -5.33 -3.23
C GLU A 51 -7.36 -4.54 -3.75
N LEU A 52 -7.23 -4.43 -5.07
CA LEU A 52 -6.15 -3.71 -5.72
C LEU A 52 -6.70 -2.49 -6.43
N HIS A 53 -6.40 -1.31 -5.90
CA HIS A 53 -6.86 -0.04 -6.45
C HIS A 53 -5.78 0.55 -7.37
N LEU A 54 -5.98 0.37 -8.67
CA LEU A 54 -5.06 0.84 -9.71
C LEU A 54 -5.32 2.31 -10.05
N GLY A 55 -4.24 3.06 -10.29
CA GLY A 55 -4.35 4.46 -10.71
C GLY A 55 -4.82 4.65 -12.15
N GLN A 56 -4.67 3.63 -13.00
CA GLN A 56 -5.04 3.64 -14.41
C GLN A 56 -5.84 2.39 -14.75
N LYS A 57 -6.70 2.49 -15.75
CA LYS A 57 -7.50 1.35 -16.24
C LYS A 57 -6.59 0.39 -17.00
N MET A 58 -6.45 -0.83 -16.50
CA MET A 58 -5.65 -1.89 -17.11
C MET A 58 -6.54 -3.02 -17.61
N PHE A 59 -6.01 -3.86 -18.49
CA PHE A 59 -6.68 -5.08 -18.93
C PHE A 59 -6.57 -6.15 -17.85
N ILE A 60 -7.73 -6.59 -17.34
CA ILE A 60 -7.85 -7.57 -16.26
C ILE A 60 -9.02 -8.50 -16.59
N GLU A 61 -8.73 -9.79 -16.67
CA GLU A 61 -9.72 -10.85 -16.76
C GLU A 61 -9.73 -11.72 -15.48
N PRO A 62 -10.88 -12.27 -15.07
CA PRO A 62 -10.91 -13.31 -14.05
C PRO A 62 -9.95 -14.45 -14.39
N GLN A 63 -9.35 -15.05 -13.37
CA GLN A 63 -8.36 -16.13 -13.48
C GLN A 63 -6.98 -15.70 -14.03
N GLN A 64 -6.81 -14.45 -14.45
CA GLN A 64 -5.50 -13.91 -14.86
C GLN A 64 -4.55 -13.83 -13.67
N ARG A 65 -3.30 -14.25 -13.88
CA ARG A 65 -2.26 -14.25 -12.84
C ARG A 65 -1.57 -12.89 -12.77
N PHE A 66 -1.17 -12.51 -11.56
CA PHE A 66 -0.34 -11.33 -11.34
C PHE A 66 0.72 -11.62 -10.28
N THR A 67 1.73 -10.75 -10.24
CA THR A 67 2.78 -10.78 -9.22
C THR A 67 2.93 -9.40 -8.60
N ILE A 68 3.28 -9.36 -7.32
CA ILE A 68 3.63 -8.14 -6.60
C ILE A 68 5.14 -8.15 -6.39
N ARG A 69 5.80 -7.06 -6.79
CA ARG A 69 7.25 -6.92 -6.68
C ARG A 69 7.61 -5.67 -5.88
N LYS A 70 8.67 -5.81 -5.09
CA LYS A 70 9.29 -4.71 -4.35
C LYS A 70 10.75 -4.61 -4.78
N GLY A 71 11.05 -3.60 -5.59
CA GLY A 71 12.35 -3.49 -6.25
C GLY A 71 12.56 -4.67 -7.21
N THR A 72 13.64 -5.44 -7.01
CA THR A 72 13.98 -6.58 -7.85
C THR A 72 13.29 -7.88 -7.43
N THR A 73 12.76 -7.95 -6.20
CA THR A 73 12.24 -9.19 -5.60
C THR A 73 10.73 -9.33 -5.76
N THR A 74 10.28 -10.53 -6.11
CA THR A 74 8.85 -10.88 -6.10
C THR A 74 8.41 -11.23 -4.70
N VAL A 75 7.47 -10.47 -4.16
CA VAL A 75 6.97 -10.61 -2.79
C VAL A 75 5.70 -11.45 -2.74
N GLY A 76 4.85 -11.36 -3.77
CA GLY A 76 3.58 -12.07 -3.79
C GLY A 76 3.18 -12.53 -5.17
N THR A 77 2.35 -13.57 -5.22
CA THR A 77 1.71 -14.09 -6.44
C THR A 77 0.22 -14.21 -6.22
N GLY A 78 -0.56 -13.82 -7.22
CA GLY A 78 -2.01 -13.74 -7.11
C GLY A 78 -2.71 -14.09 -8.40
N VAL A 79 -4.02 -14.21 -8.26
CA VAL A 79 -4.97 -14.45 -9.35
C VAL A 79 -6.10 -13.46 -9.16
N PHE A 80 -6.49 -12.77 -10.23
CA PHE A 80 -7.65 -11.89 -10.21
C PHE A 80 -8.93 -12.72 -10.16
N ILE A 81 -9.84 -12.39 -9.26
CA ILE A 81 -11.11 -13.10 -9.05
C ILE A 81 -12.24 -12.31 -9.70
N GLU A 82 -12.33 -11.03 -9.37
CA GLU A 82 -13.42 -10.14 -9.80
C GLU A 82 -12.90 -8.74 -10.15
N ASN A 83 -13.54 -8.10 -11.13
CA ASN A 83 -13.32 -6.70 -11.46
C ASN A 83 -14.32 -5.83 -10.68
N LEU A 84 -13.81 -5.09 -9.70
CA LEU A 84 -14.59 -4.16 -8.89
C LEU A 84 -15.02 -2.91 -9.69
N PRO A 85 -16.11 -2.24 -9.29
CA PRO A 85 -16.51 -0.98 -9.89
C PRO A 85 -15.42 0.09 -9.74
N PRO A 86 -15.34 1.06 -10.68
CA PRO A 86 -14.39 2.16 -10.57
C PRO A 86 -14.58 2.94 -9.26
N MET A 87 -13.46 3.31 -8.63
CA MET A 87 -13.47 4.16 -7.44
C MET A 87 -14.15 5.51 -7.72
N THR A 88 -14.78 6.04 -6.68
CA THR A 88 -15.35 7.40 -6.70
C THR A 88 -14.25 8.47 -6.72
N GLU A 89 -14.59 9.70 -7.13
CA GLU A 89 -13.64 10.81 -7.18
C GLU A 89 -13.11 11.20 -5.78
N GLU A 90 -13.90 10.96 -4.73
CA GLU A 90 -13.47 11.20 -3.35
C GLU A 90 -12.39 10.22 -2.90
N GLU A 91 -12.53 8.94 -3.24
CA GLU A 91 -11.57 7.90 -2.87
C GLU A 91 -10.27 8.01 -3.66
N LYS A 92 -10.33 8.53 -4.90
CA LYS A 92 -9.15 8.84 -5.72
C LYS A 92 -8.32 10.01 -5.18
N ASN A 93 -8.88 10.83 -4.28
CA ASN A 93 -8.18 12.01 -3.78
C ASN A 93 -6.87 11.62 -3.06
N PRO A 94 -5.70 12.12 -3.50
CA PRO A 94 -4.42 11.77 -2.89
C PRO A 94 -4.33 12.16 -1.40
N ARG A 95 -5.09 13.16 -0.95
CA ARG A 95 -5.17 13.53 0.48
C ARG A 95 -5.81 12.42 1.30
N ASN A 96 -6.86 11.79 0.78
CA ASN A 96 -7.56 10.71 1.46
C ASN A 96 -6.69 9.46 1.55
N LYS A 97 -5.99 9.10 0.46
CA LYS A 97 -5.00 7.99 0.47
C LYS A 97 -3.93 8.18 1.53
N LYS A 98 -3.33 9.38 1.63
CA LYS A 98 -2.33 9.71 2.65
C LYS A 98 -2.90 9.65 4.07
N LYS A 99 -4.14 10.13 4.26
CA LYS A 99 -4.82 10.10 5.55
C LYS A 99 -5.07 8.67 6.03
N LEU A 100 -5.57 7.80 5.15
CA LEU A 100 -5.81 6.39 5.45
C LEU A 100 -4.51 5.67 5.81
N MET A 101 -3.47 5.87 5.00
CA MET A 101 -2.14 5.28 5.25
C MET A 101 -1.56 5.74 6.60
N LYS A 102 -1.68 7.03 6.95
CA LYS A 102 -1.23 7.56 8.24
C LYS A 102 -2.03 6.98 9.41
N ALA A 103 -3.36 6.96 9.30
CA ALA A 103 -4.24 6.43 10.35
C ALA A 103 -3.96 4.94 10.60
N GLU A 104 -3.68 4.19 9.54
CA GLU A 104 -3.33 2.78 9.65
C GLU A 104 -1.96 2.58 10.31
N MET A 105 -0.96 3.39 9.95
CA MET A 105 0.35 3.35 10.63
C MET A 105 0.24 3.68 12.12
N GLU A 106 -0.56 4.69 12.47
CA GLU A 106 -0.81 5.08 13.85
C GLU A 106 -1.53 3.98 14.62
N ARG A 107 -2.55 3.34 14.01
CA ARG A 107 -3.27 2.22 14.60
C ARG A 107 -2.37 1.02 14.88
N LEU A 108 -1.47 0.71 13.95
CA LEU A 108 -0.61 -0.48 14.06
C LEU A 108 0.62 -0.23 14.94
N GLY A 109 0.97 1.03 15.23
CA GLY A 109 2.14 1.40 16.02
C GLY A 109 3.47 0.91 15.42
N PHE A 110 3.43 0.40 14.19
CA PHE A 110 4.53 -0.26 13.50
C PHE A 110 4.49 0.09 12.01
N ASN A 111 5.62 0.56 11.49
CA ASN A 111 5.80 0.83 10.06
C ASN A 111 6.66 -0.28 9.42
N PRO A 112 6.07 -1.22 8.66
CA PRO A 112 6.80 -2.33 8.05
C PRO A 112 7.80 -1.92 6.98
N TYR A 113 7.75 -0.68 6.49
CA TYR A 113 8.62 -0.18 5.43
C TYR A 113 9.79 0.66 5.97
N GLY A 114 9.94 0.74 7.30
CA GLY A 114 11.03 1.40 8.02
C GLY A 114 10.92 2.92 8.11
N GLU A 115 11.79 3.53 8.92
CA GLU A 115 11.81 4.98 9.22
C GLU A 115 11.91 5.88 7.98
N GLN A 116 12.49 5.38 6.87
CA GLN A 116 12.62 6.14 5.62
C GLN A 116 11.27 6.41 4.94
N ALA A 117 10.26 5.56 5.14
CA ALA A 117 8.91 5.82 4.64
C ALA A 117 8.24 6.93 5.47
N GLU A 118 8.35 6.88 6.80
CA GLU A 118 7.82 7.91 7.72
C GLU A 118 8.34 9.30 7.41
N LYS A 119 9.64 9.46 7.13
CA LYS A 119 10.24 10.74 6.73
C LYS A 119 9.67 11.30 5.43
N ARG A 120 9.18 10.44 4.52
CA ARG A 120 8.51 10.86 3.27
C ARG A 120 7.02 11.19 3.47
N LEU A 121 6.40 10.63 4.51
CA LEU A 121 4.99 10.83 4.83
C LEU A 121 4.76 12.10 5.65
N LYS A 122 5.70 12.44 6.55
CA LYS A 122 5.73 13.74 7.21
C LYS A 122 6.03 14.81 6.15
N PRO A 123 5.12 15.78 5.90
CA PRO A 123 5.43 16.89 5.03
C PRO A 123 6.63 17.66 5.62
N ASP A 124 7.62 17.96 4.79
CA ASP A 124 8.75 18.77 5.22
C ASP A 124 8.29 20.24 5.35
N TYR A 125 8.14 20.70 6.59
CA TYR A 125 7.76 22.07 6.92
C TYR A 125 8.97 23.00 7.13
N SER A 126 10.21 22.55 6.87
CA SER A 126 11.43 23.34 7.07
C SER A 126 11.42 24.71 6.37
N ASN A 127 10.76 24.80 5.21
CA ASN A 127 10.61 26.03 4.43
C ASN A 127 9.20 26.64 4.50
N SER A 128 8.33 26.14 5.37
CA SER A 128 6.98 26.70 5.53
C SER A 128 6.98 27.92 6.46
N PRO A 129 6.08 28.89 6.26
CA PRO A 129 5.88 29.99 7.21
C PRO A 129 5.59 29.42 8.61
N LYS A 130 6.21 30.03 9.65
CA LYS A 130 6.11 29.56 11.04
C LYS A 130 4.68 29.47 11.58
N ASP A 131 3.74 30.18 10.96
CA ASP A 131 2.31 30.15 11.31
C ASP A 131 1.45 29.27 10.40
N ASN A 132 2.02 28.25 9.75
CA ASN A 132 1.24 27.33 8.92
C ASN A 132 0.27 26.49 9.79
N PRO A 133 -1.06 26.64 9.63
CA PRO A 133 -2.04 25.88 10.39
C PRO A 133 -1.94 24.37 10.12
N ALA A 134 -1.43 23.98 8.95
CA ALA A 134 -1.17 22.58 8.63
C ALA A 134 0.00 22.02 9.44
N ALA A 135 1.03 22.81 9.78
CA ALA A 135 2.18 22.35 10.59
C ALA A 135 1.77 22.11 12.05
N LYS A 136 1.01 23.03 12.65
CA LYS A 136 0.49 22.91 14.02
C LYS A 136 -0.38 21.67 14.23
N ALA A 137 -1.08 21.20 13.19
CA ALA A 137 -1.87 19.96 13.23
C ALA A 137 -1.03 18.67 13.35
N PHE A 138 0.29 18.73 13.12
CA PHE A 138 1.20 17.60 13.30
C PHE A 138 2.12 17.74 14.54
N GLU A 139 2.28 18.93 15.12
CA GLU A 139 3.11 19.17 16.31
C GLU A 139 2.43 18.73 17.63
N GLY A 140 1.10 18.74 17.71
CA GLY A 140 0.35 18.45 18.94
C GLY A 140 0.15 16.96 19.30
N VAL A 141 0.89 16.04 18.69
CA VAL A 141 0.67 14.57 18.81
C VAL A 141 1.89 13.83 19.38
N GLU A 142 2.92 14.54 19.84
CA GLU A 142 3.99 13.92 20.64
C GLU A 142 3.57 13.86 22.12
N ALA A 143 2.91 12.77 22.51
CA ALA A 143 2.81 12.29 23.89
C ALA A 143 2.72 10.75 23.90
#